data_AF-A0A0R3PD94-F1
#
_entry.id   AF-A0A0R3PD94-F1
#
_cell.length_a   1.000
_cell.length_b   1.000
_cell.length_c   1.000
_cell.angle_alpha   90.00
_cell.angle_beta   90.00
_cell.angle_gamma   90.00
#
_symmetry.space_group_name_H-M   'P 1'
#
loop_
_entity.id
_entity.type
_entity.pdbx_description
1 polymer ?
#
loop_
_entity_poly.entity_id
_entity_poly.type
_entity_poly.pdbx_seq_one_letter_code
_entity_poly.pdbx_strand_id
1 'polypeptide(L)'
;MIILSEVCQPTDGVRLTQPQVVAYMESESVGEGTLCVAESQVTWICRTSGLGFSLTYPSIILHAISTDLSTFPHECVYIVVDASKSGKFFLRFVYSSFSVQQIYNEMCVCQELNPDENDDFSGRNVALFQYHSL
;
A
#
# COMPACT_ATOMS: atom_id res chain seq x y z
N MET A 1 -11.51 -6.06 -10.07
CA MET A 1 -12.44 -5.70 -8.98
C MET A 1 -11.93 -6.35 -7.71
N ILE A 2 -11.51 -5.56 -6.72
CA ILE A 2 -11.17 -6.10 -5.40
C ILE A 2 -12.48 -6.34 -4.66
N ILE A 3 -12.63 -7.52 -4.06
CA ILE A 3 -13.78 -7.83 -3.23
C ILE A 3 -13.35 -7.60 -1.80
N LEU A 4 -14.02 -6.68 -1.10
CA LEU A 4 -13.81 -6.52 0.33
C LEU A 4 -14.28 -7.79 1.04
N SER A 5 -13.42 -8.34 1.88
CA SER A 5 -13.71 -9.53 2.67
C SER A 5 -13.52 -9.25 4.15
N GLU A 6 -13.99 -10.16 4.99
CA GLU A 6 -13.55 -10.17 6.39
C GLU A 6 -12.04 -10.42 6.41
N VAL A 7 -11.32 -9.51 7.02
CA VAL A 7 -9.87 -9.59 7.22
C VAL A 7 -9.56 -9.27 8.67
N CYS A 8 -8.60 -9.98 9.25
CA CYS A 8 -8.14 -9.71 10.60
C CYS A 8 -7.04 -8.64 10.56
N GLN A 9 -7.01 -7.77 11.57
CA GLN A 9 -5.84 -6.94 11.78
C GLN A 9 -4.64 -7.85 12.07
N PRO A 10 -3.49 -7.64 11.43
CA PRO A 10 -2.27 -8.36 11.79
C PRO A 10 -1.91 -8.01 13.24
N THR A 11 -1.52 -9.04 14.00
CA THR A 11 -1.12 -8.91 15.42
C THR A 11 0.38 -9.06 15.63
N ASP A 12 1.10 -9.56 14.63
CA ASP A 12 2.54 -9.80 14.66
C ASP A 12 3.25 -8.92 13.64
N GLY A 13 4.48 -8.51 13.95
CA GLY A 13 5.29 -7.64 13.09
C GLY A 13 4.62 -6.31 12.72
N VAL A 14 3.68 -5.79 13.51
CA VAL A 14 2.99 -4.53 13.19
C VAL A 14 3.94 -3.36 13.35
N ARG A 15 4.14 -2.61 12.26
CA ARG A 15 5.05 -1.46 12.19
C ARG A 15 4.29 -0.14 12.33
N LEU A 16 3.11 -0.07 11.70
CA LEU A 16 2.27 1.12 11.71
C LEU A 16 0.79 0.74 11.70
N THR A 17 0.02 1.37 12.57
CA THR A 17 -1.44 1.34 12.53
C THR A 17 -1.95 2.77 12.41
N GLN A 18 -2.55 3.08 11.26
CA GLN A 18 -3.03 4.41 10.94
C GLN A 18 -4.55 4.42 10.71
N PRO A 19 -5.35 4.94 11.66
CA PRO A 19 -6.78 5.19 11.43
C PRO A 19 -6.99 6.34 10.46
N GLN A 20 -8.22 6.52 9.95
CA GLN A 20 -8.63 7.64 9.07
C GLN A 20 -7.88 7.66 7.73
N VAL A 21 -7.55 6.50 7.20
CA VAL A 21 -6.97 6.36 5.86
C VAL A 21 -8.10 6.03 4.89
N VAL A 22 -8.27 6.87 3.87
CA VAL A 22 -9.22 6.60 2.78
C VAL A 22 -8.51 5.76 1.73
N ALA A 23 -9.07 4.60 1.43
CA ALA A 23 -8.58 3.76 0.34
C ALA A 23 -9.37 4.06 -0.94
N TYR A 24 -8.65 4.36 -2.01
CA TYR A 24 -9.22 4.41 -3.35
C TYR A 24 -8.74 3.20 -4.13
N MET A 25 -9.65 2.57 -4.85
CA MET A 25 -9.33 1.58 -5.87
C MET A 25 -9.60 2.21 -7.22
N GLU A 26 -8.58 2.24 -8.08
CA GLU A 26 -8.64 3.00 -9.33
C GLU A 26 -9.01 4.46 -9.05
N SER A 27 -10.20 4.89 -9.47
CA SER A 27 -10.75 6.24 -9.25
C SER A 27 -11.89 6.28 -8.23
N GLU A 28 -12.26 5.13 -7.64
CA GLU A 28 -13.39 5.01 -6.73
C GLU A 28 -12.94 4.93 -5.27
N SER A 29 -13.55 5.72 -4.41
CA SER A 29 -13.32 5.64 -2.97
C SER A 29 -14.03 4.40 -2.41
N VAL A 30 -13.26 3.52 -1.78
CA VAL A 30 -13.76 2.32 -1.10
C VAL A 30 -14.25 2.65 0.32
N GLY A 31 -13.81 3.79 0.85
CA GLY A 31 -14.24 4.34 2.13
C GLY A 31 -13.07 4.76 3.01
N GLU A 32 -13.40 5.24 4.22
CA GLU A 32 -12.43 5.53 5.27
C GLU A 32 -12.25 4.31 6.17
N GLY A 33 -11.01 4.00 6.53
CA GLY A 33 -10.66 2.85 7.32
C GLY A 33 -9.39 3.01 8.15
N THR A 34 -8.94 1.89 8.69
CA THR A 34 -7.65 1.77 9.37
C THR A 34 -6.71 1.01 8.47
N LEU A 35 -5.57 1.62 8.14
CA LEU A 35 -4.46 0.98 7.45
C LEU A 35 -3.50 0.41 8.49
N CYS A 36 -3.11 -0.84 8.33
CA CYS A 36 -2.10 -1.49 9.12
C CYS A 36 -0.96 -1.95 8.19
N VAL A 37 0.25 -1.50 8.47
CA VAL A 37 1.47 -1.93 7.81
C VAL A 37 2.18 -2.86 8.78
N ALA A 38 2.24 -4.14 8.45
CA ALA A 38 2.98 -5.15 9.19
C ALA A 38 4.09 -5.71 8.32
N GLU A 39 5.09 -6.35 8.92
CA GLU A 39 6.28 -6.86 8.21
C GLU A 39 5.93 -7.81 7.07
N SER A 40 4.89 -8.65 7.19
CA SER A 40 4.52 -9.61 6.15
C SER A 40 3.47 -9.10 5.16
N GLN A 41 2.68 -8.08 5.52
CA GLN A 41 1.55 -7.63 4.72
C GLN A 41 1.04 -6.23 5.11
N VAL A 42 0.35 -5.60 4.16
CA VAL A 42 -0.41 -4.37 4.37
C VAL A 42 -1.90 -4.70 4.37
N THR A 43 -2.60 -4.35 5.45
CA THR A 43 -4.04 -4.62 5.62
C THR A 43 -4.79 -3.31 5.78
N TRP A 44 -5.86 -3.13 5.01
CA TRP A 44 -6.78 -2.00 5.20
C TRP A 44 -8.17 -2.52 5.56
N ILE A 45 -8.79 -1.92 6.58
CA ILE A 45 -10.13 -2.31 7.08
C ILE A 45 -11.03 -1.08 7.13
N CYS A 46 -12.15 -1.14 6.41
CA CYS A 46 -13.16 -0.10 6.39
C CYS A 46 -13.79 0.09 7.77
N ARG A 47 -13.90 1.35 8.20
CA ARG A 47 -14.46 1.72 9.51
C ARG A 47 -15.94 1.36 9.63
N THR A 48 -16.71 1.54 8.56
CA THR A 48 -18.17 1.42 8.58
C THR A 48 -18.65 -0.02 8.36
N SER A 49 -18.03 -0.75 7.44
CA SER A 49 -18.42 -2.14 7.14
C SER A 49 -17.65 -3.19 7.93
N GLY A 50 -16.46 -2.86 8.45
CA GLY A 50 -15.54 -3.84 9.05
C GLY A 50 -14.88 -4.78 8.04
N LEU A 51 -15.21 -4.65 6.76
CA LEU A 51 -14.60 -5.41 5.67
C LEU A 51 -13.35 -4.70 5.17
N GLY A 52 -12.43 -5.46 4.57
CA GLY A 52 -11.14 -4.95 4.14
C GLY A 52 -10.47 -5.84 3.11
N PHE A 53 -9.18 -5.61 2.94
CA PHE A 53 -8.30 -6.45 2.11
C PHE A 53 -6.89 -6.47 2.72
N SER A 54 -6.12 -7.50 2.38
CA SER A 54 -4.71 -7.61 2.73
C SER A 54 -3.88 -7.84 1.49
N LEU A 55 -2.71 -7.21 1.45
CA LEU A 55 -1.74 -7.26 0.36
C LEU A 55 -0.42 -7.78 0.92
N THR A 56 0.12 -8.84 0.36
CA THR A 56 1.47 -9.29 0.68
C THR A 56 2.48 -8.48 -0.12
N TYR A 57 3.67 -8.20 0.43
CA TYR A 57 4.70 -7.41 -0.28
C TYR A 57 5.10 -7.97 -1.66
N PRO A 58 5.19 -9.30 -1.88
CA PRO A 58 5.42 -9.86 -3.21
C PRO A 58 4.31 -9.55 -4.24
N SER A 59 3.10 -9.19 -3.79
CA SER A 59 2.00 -8.78 -4.68
C SER A 59 2.06 -7.29 -5.05
N ILE A 60 2.88 -6.50 -4.35
CA ILE A 60 3.05 -5.07 -4.59
C ILE A 60 4.16 -4.89 -5.63
N ILE A 61 3.78 -4.48 -6.84
CA ILE A 61 4.74 -4.22 -7.93
C ILE A 61 5.56 -2.96 -7.62
N LEU A 62 4.90 -1.91 -7.13
CA LEU A 62 5.54 -0.69 -6.66
C LEU A 62 4.62 0.09 -5.73
N HIS A 63 5.23 0.92 -4.90
CA HIS A 63 4.55 1.95 -4.11
C HIS A 63 5.34 3.26 -4.20
N ALA A 64 4.64 4.39 -4.27
CA ALA A 64 5.24 5.72 -4.38
C ALA A 64 4.38 6.78 -3.70
N ILE A 65 5.00 7.89 -3.30
CA ILE A 65 4.26 9.08 -2.88
C ILE A 65 3.86 9.85 -4.14
N SER A 66 2.57 10.12 -4.29
CA SER A 66 2.02 10.94 -5.38
C SER A 66 1.54 12.27 -4.82
N THR A 67 2.18 13.35 -5.26
CA THR A 67 1.88 14.75 -4.91
C THR A 67 1.22 15.53 -6.06
N ASP A 68 1.02 14.90 -7.22
CA ASP A 68 0.39 15.53 -8.38
C ASP A 68 -1.11 15.73 -8.19
N LEU A 69 -1.47 16.92 -7.71
CA LEU A 69 -2.85 17.34 -7.47
C LEU A 69 -3.65 17.57 -8.76
N SER A 70 -3.00 17.63 -9.93
CA SER A 70 -3.70 17.75 -11.20
C SER A 70 -4.32 16.42 -11.65
N THR A 71 -3.68 15.30 -11.28
CA THR A 71 -4.14 13.94 -11.58
C THR A 71 -5.04 13.38 -10.49
N PHE A 72 -4.80 13.73 -9.23
CA PHE A 72 -5.60 13.26 -8.10
C PHE A 72 -5.62 14.30 -6.97
N PRO A 73 -6.79 14.70 -6.43
CA PRO A 73 -6.95 15.92 -5.63
C PRO A 73 -6.27 15.93 -4.24
N HIS A 74 -5.60 14.84 -3.86
CA HIS A 74 -4.96 14.69 -2.56
C HIS A 74 -3.58 14.05 -2.70
N GLU A 75 -2.67 14.39 -1.80
CA GLU A 75 -1.44 13.61 -1.65
C GLU A 75 -1.79 12.18 -1.18
N CYS A 76 -1.15 11.18 -1.79
CA CYS A 76 -1.46 9.79 -1.51
C CYS A 76 -0.26 8.87 -1.67
N VAL A 77 -0.32 7.70 -1.02
CA VAL A 77 0.54 6.57 -1.38
C VAL A 77 -0.14 5.85 -2.55
N TYR A 78 0.45 5.93 -3.73
CA TYR A 78 0.02 5.21 -4.91
C TYR A 78 0.69 3.83 -4.95
N ILE A 79 -0.10 2.79 -5.16
CA ILE A 79 0.36 1.40 -5.11
C ILE A 79 -0.16 0.66 -6.33
N VAL A 80 0.74 -0.06 -6.99
CA VAL A 80 0.40 -0.98 -8.07
C VAL A 80 0.47 -2.40 -7.50
N VAL A 81 -0.62 -3.15 -7.63
CA VAL A 81 -0.71 -4.52 -7.13
C VAL A 81 -0.91 -5.48 -8.30
N ASP A 82 -0.19 -6.60 -8.29
CA ASP A 82 -0.47 -7.76 -9.15
C ASP A 82 -1.24 -8.81 -8.36
N ALA A 83 -2.57 -8.84 -8.50
CA ALA A 83 -3.32 -10.00 -8.07
C ALA A 83 -3.22 -11.05 -9.17
N SER A 84 -2.34 -12.04 -8.99
CA SER A 84 -2.05 -13.13 -9.93
C SER A 84 -3.26 -13.79 -10.61
N LYS A 85 -4.45 -13.73 -10.00
CA LYS A 85 -5.71 -14.26 -10.56
C LYS A 85 -6.69 -13.21 -11.09
N SER A 86 -6.50 -11.94 -10.76
CA SER A 86 -7.44 -10.84 -11.05
C SER A 86 -6.85 -9.72 -11.91
N GLY A 87 -5.56 -9.85 -12.26
CA GLY A 87 -4.82 -8.85 -13.02
C GLY A 87 -4.23 -7.75 -12.13
N LYS A 88 -3.63 -6.78 -12.79
CA LYS A 88 -3.04 -5.61 -12.15
C LYS A 88 -4.10 -4.56 -11.86
N PHE A 89 -4.03 -3.96 -10.67
CA PHE A 89 -4.89 -2.85 -10.29
C PHE A 89 -4.11 -1.84 -9.45
N PHE A 90 -4.67 -0.66 -9.32
CA PHE A 90 -4.04 0.45 -8.62
C PHE A 90 -4.84 0.84 -7.37
N LEU A 91 -4.12 1.14 -6.30
CA LEU A 91 -4.67 1.64 -5.05
C LEU A 91 -4.06 3.00 -4.71
N ARG A 92 -4.83 3.84 -4.02
CA ARG A 92 -4.32 5.04 -3.37
C ARG A 92 -4.73 5.07 -1.92
N PHE A 93 -3.77 5.26 -1.02
CA PHE A 93 -4.05 5.56 0.38
C PHE A 93 -3.92 7.07 0.60
N VAL A 94 -5.04 7.70 0.90
CA VAL A 94 -5.11 9.12 1.25
C VAL A 94 -5.18 9.25 2.75
N TYR A 95 -4.34 10.09 3.31
CA TYR A 95 -4.34 10.36 4.73
C TYR A 95 -4.41 11.87 4.99
N SER A 96 -5.53 12.32 5.55
CA SER A 96 -5.90 13.74 5.56
C SER A 96 -5.26 14.56 6.68
N SER A 97 -4.65 13.93 7.69
CA SER A 97 -4.20 14.64 8.90
C SER A 97 -2.72 14.99 8.93
N PHE A 98 -1.88 14.30 8.14
CA PHE A 98 -0.43 14.47 8.11
C PHE A 98 0.16 13.99 6.77
N SER A 99 1.49 14.08 6.63
CA SER A 99 2.24 13.57 5.47
C SER A 99 2.18 12.03 5.33
N VAL A 100 1.76 11.55 4.15
CA VAL A 100 1.77 10.11 3.79
C VAL A 100 3.16 9.44 3.84
N GLN A 101 4.20 10.22 4.07
CA GLN A 101 5.59 9.78 4.16
C GLN A 101 5.83 8.71 5.22
N GLN A 102 5.15 8.76 6.37
CA GLN A 102 5.31 7.71 7.39
C GLN A 102 4.80 6.35 6.89
N ILE A 103 3.65 6.33 6.20
CA ILE A 103 3.10 5.11 5.60
C ILE A 103 4.06 4.58 4.55
N TYR A 104 4.54 5.45 3.66
CA TYR A 104 5.50 5.08 2.62
C TYR A 104 6.80 4.49 3.21
N ASN A 105 7.39 5.13 4.21
CA ASN A 105 8.65 4.68 4.82
C ASN A 105 8.51 3.29 5.44
N GLU A 106 7.45 3.03 6.19
CA GLU A 106 7.24 1.70 6.78
C GLU A 106 6.96 0.64 5.72
N MET A 107 6.28 0.99 4.62
CA MET A 107 6.13 0.08 3.48
C MET A 107 7.47 -0.24 2.83
N CYS A 108 8.38 0.73 2.66
CA CYS A 108 9.73 0.47 2.14
C CYS A 108 10.51 -0.50 3.03
N VAL A 109 10.53 -0.27 4.34
CA VAL A 109 11.22 -1.15 5.29
C VAL A 109 10.68 -2.58 5.18
N CYS A 110 9.37 -2.75 5.12
CA CYS A 110 8.79 -4.08 5.04
C CYS A 110 8.99 -4.73 3.66
N GLN A 111 9.04 -3.97 2.56
CA GLN A 111 9.39 -4.51 1.25
C GLN A 111 10.81 -5.12 1.26
N GLU A 112 11.77 -4.47 1.92
CA GLU A 112 13.13 -4.99 2.09
C GLU A 112 13.17 -6.31 2.87
N LEU A 113 12.21 -6.54 3.78
CA LEU A 113 12.08 -7.79 4.53
C LEU A 113 11.45 -8.93 3.73
N ASN A 114 10.85 -8.65 2.56
CA ASN A 114 10.15 -9.62 1.73
C ASN A 114 10.72 -9.62 0.29
N PRO A 115 11.99 -10.05 0.10
CA PRO A 115 12.56 -10.19 -1.22
C PRO A 115 11.82 -11.27 -2.03
N ASP A 116 11.63 -11.04 -3.33
CA ASP A 116 11.05 -12.05 -4.21
C ASP A 116 12.03 -13.21 -4.40
N GLU A 117 11.65 -14.42 -3.97
CA GLU A 117 12.52 -15.62 -4.07
C GLU A 117 12.89 -16.00 -5.52
N ASN A 118 12.14 -15.49 -6.51
CA ASN A 118 12.38 -15.71 -7.93
C ASN A 118 13.16 -14.57 -8.60
N ASP A 119 13.48 -13.49 -7.88
CA ASP A 119 14.38 -12.46 -8.39
C ASP A 119 15.82 -12.98 -8.28
N ASP A 120 16.37 -13.41 -9.43
CA ASP A 120 17.79 -13.74 -9.54
C ASP A 120 18.60 -12.43 -9.42
N PHE A 121 18.96 -12.05 -8.18
CA PHE A 121 19.71 -10.84 -7.83
C PHE A 121 21.14 -10.81 -8.38
N SER A 122 21.53 -11.71 -9.29
CA SER A 122 22.90 -11.89 -9.79
C SER A 122 23.41 -10.78 -10.72
N GLY A 123 22.88 -9.54 -10.69
CA GLY A 123 23.38 -8.52 -11.61
C GLY A 123 22.76 -7.14 -11.64
N ARG A 124 21.98 -6.70 -10.64
CA ARG A 124 21.53 -5.29 -10.62
C ARG A 124 21.93 -4.65 -9.30
N ASN A 125 22.82 -3.65 -9.43
CA ASN A 125 22.95 -2.59 -8.44
C ASN A 125 21.55 -2.24 -7.94
N VAL A 126 21.33 -2.40 -6.64
CA VAL A 126 20.14 -1.91 -5.95
C VAL A 126 20.15 -0.40 -6.16
N ALA A 127 19.54 0.03 -7.26
CA ALA A 127 19.24 1.41 -7.50
C ALA A 127 18.21 1.75 -6.44
N LEU A 128 18.70 2.37 -5.36
CA LEU A 128 17.94 3.31 -4.56
C LEU A 128 17.20 4.22 -5.55
N PHE A 129 15.96 3.85 -5.89
CA PHE A 129 15.04 4.72 -6.61
C PHE A 129 14.56 5.78 -5.62
N GLN A 130 15.50 6.62 -5.20
CA GLN A 130 15.24 7.93 -4.65
C GLN A 130 14.82 8.83 -5.82
N TYR A 131 13.67 8.54 -6.42
CA TYR A 131 13.09 9.43 -7.41
C TYR A 131 12.54 10.66 -6.68
N HIS A 132 13.20 11.77 -6.96
CA HIS A 132 12.75 13.11 -6.68
C HIS A 132 11.31 13.31 -7.14
N SER A 133 10.60 14.12 -6.36
CA SER A 133 9.31 14.74 -6.64
C SER A 133 9.00 14.92 -8.12
N LEU A 134 7.85 14.40 -8.55
CA LEU A 134 7.09 14.95 -9.67
C LEU A 134 6.09 15.97 -9.12
#